data_AF-A0A2P8K6Z5-F1
#
_entry.id   AF-A0A2P8K6Z5-F1
#
_cell.length_a   1.000
_cell.length_b   1.000
_cell.length_c   1.000
_cell.angle_alpha   90.00
_cell.angle_beta   90.00
_cell.angle_gamma   90.00
#
_symmetry.space_group_name_H-M   'P 1'
#
loop_
_entity.id
_entity.type
_entity.pdbx_description
1 polymer ?
#
loop_
_entity_poly.entity_id
_entity_poly.type
_entity_poly.pdbx_seq_one_letter_code
_entity_poly.pdbx_strand_id
1 'polypeptide(L)'
;HLAQAPMEPPVSTAWYKDGACEVWAPTQAPQVTRERIAERLKLPFDKVTVNVTLLGGGFGRKSKPDFVLEAAILAKAFPGRHLRVQWTREDDLHFSYFHTVSVERLQAVLGADELPQAWLHRSVAPSITALFGPDSKHQGAFE
;
A
#
# COMPACT_ATOMS: atom_id res chain seq x y z
N HIS A 1 14.34 -9.32 -0.23
CA HIS A 1 13.25 -8.57 0.47
C HIS A 1 11.97 -9.39 0.39
N LEU A 2 11.12 -9.33 1.41
CA LEU A 2 9.91 -10.18 1.51
C LEU A 2 8.69 -9.45 0.94
N ALA A 3 7.98 -10.09 0.01
CA ALA A 3 6.68 -9.62 -0.48
C ALA A 3 5.54 -10.22 0.37
N GLN A 4 4.42 -9.51 0.45
CA GLN A 4 3.23 -9.96 1.19
C GLN A 4 2.56 -11.16 0.53
N ALA A 5 2.61 -11.23 -0.80
CA ALA A 5 2.10 -12.32 -1.62
C ALA A 5 0.71 -12.85 -1.21
N PRO A 6 -0.33 -12.00 -1.02
CA PRO A 6 -1.68 -12.47 -0.70
C PRO A 6 -2.19 -13.45 -1.76
N MET A 7 -3.04 -14.41 -1.39
CA MET A 7 -3.53 -15.41 -2.35
C MET A 7 -4.26 -14.78 -3.53
N GLU A 8 -5.04 -13.72 -3.29
CA GLU A 8 -5.67 -12.90 -4.32
C GLU A 8 -4.73 -11.75 -4.77
N PRO A 9 -4.24 -11.75 -6.02
CA PRO A 9 -3.47 -10.63 -6.56
C PRO A 9 -4.25 -9.31 -6.55
N PRO A 10 -3.58 -8.15 -6.67
CA PRO A 10 -4.23 -6.86 -6.83
C PRO A 10 -5.25 -6.86 -7.98
N VAL A 11 -6.46 -6.40 -7.70
CA VAL A 11 -7.57 -6.35 -8.67
C VAL A 11 -8.49 -5.19 -8.33
N SER A 12 -8.90 -4.44 -9.34
CA SER A 12 -9.87 -3.36 -9.17
C SER A 12 -10.74 -3.25 -10.41
N THR A 13 -12.03 -2.99 -10.21
CA THR A 13 -12.90 -2.52 -11.28
C THR A 13 -13.15 -1.04 -11.10
N ALA A 14 -13.08 -0.27 -12.17
CA ALA A 14 -13.31 1.16 -12.16
C ALA A 14 -14.28 1.57 -13.26
N TRP A 15 -15.06 2.59 -12.98
CA TRP A 15 -15.97 3.23 -13.90
C TRP A 15 -15.80 4.73 -13.79
N TYR A 16 -15.70 5.40 -14.94
CA TYR A 16 -15.61 6.85 -15.00
C TYR A 16 -16.63 7.36 -16.00
N LYS A 17 -17.50 8.28 -15.58
CA LYS A 17 -18.49 8.93 -16.44
C LYS A 17 -18.90 10.26 -15.83
N ASP A 18 -19.22 11.24 -16.68
CA ASP A 18 -19.82 12.52 -16.29
C ASP A 18 -19.06 13.25 -15.16
N GLY A 19 -17.73 13.15 -15.16
CA GLY A 19 -16.86 13.77 -14.16
C GLY A 19 -16.90 13.11 -12.78
N ALA A 20 -17.34 11.86 -12.69
CA ALA A 20 -17.30 11.05 -11.48
C ALA A 20 -16.54 9.73 -11.72
N CYS A 21 -15.91 9.21 -10.68
CA CYS A 21 -15.21 7.93 -10.70
C CYS A 21 -15.71 7.03 -9.58
N GLU A 22 -16.12 5.82 -9.92
CA GLU A 22 -16.49 4.79 -8.97
C GLU A 22 -15.55 3.59 -9.13
N VAL A 23 -15.07 3.04 -8.03
CA VAL A 23 -14.19 1.87 -8.02
C VAL A 23 -14.70 0.80 -7.06
N TRP A 24 -14.43 -0.46 -7.39
CA TRP A 24 -14.66 -1.64 -6.56
C TRP A 24 -13.33 -2.34 -6.37
N ALA A 25 -12.84 -2.41 -5.13
CA ALA A 25 -11.53 -2.98 -4.84
C ALA A 25 -11.45 -3.59 -3.44
N PRO A 26 -10.67 -4.68 -3.27
CA PRO A 26 -10.32 -5.24 -1.97
C PRO A 26 -9.19 -4.41 -1.31
N THR A 27 -9.44 -3.14 -1.01
CA THR A 27 -8.45 -2.23 -0.41
C THR A 27 -8.49 -2.21 1.12
N GLN A 28 -7.32 -2.07 1.75
CA GLN A 28 -7.17 -1.89 3.21
C GLN A 28 -7.25 -0.42 3.64
N ALA A 29 -7.14 0.52 2.70
CA ALA A 29 -7.09 1.96 2.98
C ALA A 29 -8.04 2.72 2.05
N PRO A 30 -9.37 2.57 2.23
CA PRO A 30 -10.35 3.15 1.30
C PRO A 30 -10.34 4.67 1.26
N GLN A 31 -10.09 5.34 2.39
CA GLN A 31 -10.01 6.80 2.47
C GLN A 31 -8.83 7.33 1.65
N VAL A 32 -7.62 6.79 1.87
CA VAL A 32 -6.43 7.13 1.08
C VAL A 32 -6.63 6.80 -0.39
N THR A 33 -7.24 5.65 -0.70
CA THR A 33 -7.59 5.28 -2.07
C THR A 33 -8.45 6.35 -2.74
N ARG A 34 -9.50 6.82 -2.06
CA ARG A 34 -10.42 7.85 -2.55
C ARG A 34 -9.70 9.19 -2.78
N GLU A 35 -8.90 9.62 -1.81
CA GLU A 35 -8.08 10.84 -1.90
C GLU A 35 -7.14 10.80 -3.11
N ARG A 36 -6.38 9.70 -3.25
CA ARG A 36 -5.42 9.54 -4.34
C ARG A 36 -6.09 9.46 -5.72
N ILE A 37 -7.26 8.85 -5.85
CA ILE A 37 -8.03 8.88 -7.10
C ILE A 37 -8.47 10.31 -7.42
N ALA A 38 -9.00 11.04 -6.43
CA ALA A 38 -9.45 12.42 -6.60
C ALA A 38 -8.31 13.32 -7.08
N GLU A 39 -7.16 13.26 -6.42
CA GLU A 39 -5.92 13.96 -6.82
C GLU A 39 -5.50 13.56 -8.24
N ARG A 40 -5.35 12.25 -8.50
CA ARG A 40 -4.79 11.75 -9.75
C ARG A 40 -5.67 12.04 -10.97
N LEU A 41 -6.99 12.00 -10.79
CA LEU A 41 -7.97 12.28 -11.84
C LEU A 41 -8.39 13.75 -11.88
N LYS A 42 -7.93 14.57 -10.93
CA LYS A 42 -8.31 15.99 -10.75
C LYS A 42 -9.83 16.14 -10.56
N LEU A 43 -10.41 15.31 -9.70
CA LEU A 43 -11.82 15.33 -9.36
C LEU A 43 -12.02 15.91 -7.96
N PRO A 44 -13.17 16.57 -7.70
CA PRO A 44 -13.63 16.80 -6.34
C PRO A 44 -13.75 15.48 -5.56
N PHE A 45 -13.49 15.52 -4.24
CA PHE A 45 -13.51 14.33 -3.40
C PHE A 45 -14.88 13.62 -3.36
N ASP A 46 -15.96 14.39 -3.43
CA ASP A 46 -17.35 13.92 -3.50
C ASP A 46 -17.71 13.28 -4.86
N LYS A 47 -16.87 13.46 -5.89
CA LYS A 47 -17.00 12.81 -7.20
C LYS A 47 -16.26 11.48 -7.30
N VAL A 48 -15.70 10.99 -6.20
CA VAL A 48 -15.05 9.67 -6.13
C VAL A 48 -15.76 8.78 -5.13
N THR A 49 -16.17 7.59 -5.57
CA THR A 49 -16.76 6.55 -4.72
C THR A 49 -15.84 5.32 -4.69
N VAL A 50 -15.53 4.82 -3.50
CA VAL A 50 -14.74 3.59 -3.30
C VAL A 50 -15.62 2.56 -2.60
N ASN A 51 -15.98 1.51 -3.33
CA ASN A 51 -16.69 0.35 -2.83
C ASN A 51 -15.68 -0.72 -2.41
N VAL A 52 -15.59 -0.99 -1.11
CA VAL A 52 -14.68 -2.02 -0.58
C VAL A 52 -15.33 -3.39 -0.77
N THR A 53 -14.65 -4.29 -1.50
CA THR A 53 -15.10 -5.67 -1.70
C THR A 53 -14.50 -6.62 -0.66
N LEU A 54 -14.93 -7.89 -0.67
CA LEU A 54 -14.24 -8.95 0.09
C LEU A 54 -12.77 -9.02 -0.32
N LEU A 55 -11.89 -9.25 0.66
CA LEU A 55 -10.44 -9.09 0.52
C LEU A 55 -9.74 -10.44 0.73
N GLY A 56 -9.12 -10.98 -0.34
CA GLY A 56 -8.43 -12.28 -0.34
C GLY A 56 -6.99 -12.24 0.20
N GLY A 57 -6.81 -11.56 1.33
CA GLY A 57 -5.50 -11.26 1.93
C GLY A 57 -4.91 -9.93 1.45
N GLY A 58 -4.07 -9.33 2.30
CA GLY A 58 -3.42 -8.04 2.00
C GLY A 58 -2.08 -7.87 2.69
N PHE A 59 -2.00 -8.15 4.00
CA PHE A 59 -0.76 -8.07 4.80
C PHE A 59 0.03 -6.76 4.63
N GLY A 60 -0.68 -5.65 4.32
CA GLY A 60 -0.10 -4.34 4.03
C GLY A 60 -0.03 -4.01 2.53
N ARG A 61 0.03 -5.00 1.62
CA ARG A 61 0.14 -4.77 0.17
C ARG A 61 -1.03 -3.98 -0.40
N LYS A 62 -2.27 -4.29 0.04
CA LYS A 62 -3.50 -3.65 -0.44
C LYS A 62 -3.86 -2.37 0.34
N SER A 63 -2.96 -1.88 1.21
CA SER A 63 -3.02 -0.50 1.73
C SER A 63 -2.47 0.53 0.73
N LYS A 64 -1.70 0.06 -0.26
CA LYS A 64 -1.18 0.87 -1.36
C LYS A 64 -2.20 0.83 -2.50
N PRO A 65 -2.75 1.98 -2.95
CA PRO A 65 -3.85 2.01 -3.91
C PRO A 65 -3.41 2.00 -5.38
N ASP A 66 -2.14 1.67 -5.67
CA ASP A 66 -1.53 1.72 -6.99
C ASP A 66 -2.35 0.98 -8.08
N PHE A 67 -2.79 -0.23 -7.80
CA PHE A 67 -3.64 -1.01 -8.71
C PHE A 67 -5.05 -0.41 -8.92
N VAL A 68 -5.58 0.30 -7.92
CA VAL A 68 -6.88 0.99 -8.03
C VAL A 68 -6.72 2.26 -8.85
N LEU A 69 -5.61 2.99 -8.67
CA LEU A 69 -5.29 4.19 -9.45
C LEU A 69 -5.10 3.84 -10.93
N GLU A 70 -4.45 2.73 -11.24
CA GLU A 70 -4.32 2.23 -12.61
C GLU A 70 -5.70 1.98 -13.24
N ALA A 71 -6.58 1.26 -12.54
CA ALA A 71 -7.95 1.03 -13.01
C ALA A 71 -8.71 2.35 -13.24
N ALA A 72 -8.60 3.31 -12.31
CA ALA A 72 -9.26 4.61 -12.41
C ALA A 72 -8.73 5.45 -13.58
N ILE A 73 -7.41 5.44 -13.83
CA ILE A 73 -6.78 6.12 -14.98
C ILE A 73 -7.28 5.52 -16.29
N LEU A 74 -7.30 4.19 -16.40
CA LEU A 74 -7.81 3.51 -17.58
C LEU A 74 -9.30 3.79 -17.77
N ALA A 75 -10.12 3.75 -16.72
CA ALA A 75 -11.54 4.03 -16.83
C ALA A 75 -11.80 5.45 -17.35
N LYS A 76 -10.99 6.43 -16.93
CA LYS A 76 -11.05 7.80 -17.47
C LYS A 76 -10.67 7.89 -18.95
N ALA A 77 -9.78 7.02 -19.43
CA ALA A 77 -9.42 6.93 -20.86
C ALA A 77 -10.53 6.29 -21.70
N PHE A 78 -11.43 5.52 -21.09
CA PHE A 78 -12.59 4.91 -21.76
C PHE A 78 -13.92 5.24 -21.03
N PRO A 79 -14.36 6.52 -21.04
CA PRO A 79 -15.53 6.94 -20.28
C PRO A 79 -16.79 6.13 -20.60
N GLY A 80 -17.58 5.86 -19.57
CA GLY A 80 -18.84 5.11 -19.67
C GLY A 80 -18.67 3.58 -19.69
N ARG A 81 -17.44 3.05 -19.67
CA ARG A 81 -17.17 1.60 -19.64
C ARG A 81 -16.63 1.18 -18.27
N HIS A 82 -17.10 0.03 -17.79
CA HIS A 82 -16.49 -0.61 -16.61
C HIS A 82 -15.22 -1.32 -17.05
N LEU A 83 -14.09 -0.96 -16.44
CA LEU A 83 -12.79 -1.57 -16.72
C LEU A 83 -12.30 -2.31 -15.50
N ARG A 84 -11.93 -3.58 -15.68
CA ARG A 84 -11.28 -4.40 -14.66
C ARG A 84 -9.80 -4.47 -14.96
N VAL A 85 -8.98 -4.08 -13.98
CA VAL A 85 -7.54 -4.31 -13.95
C VAL A 85 -7.27 -5.40 -12.94
N GLN A 86 -6.54 -6.43 -13.36
CA GLN A 86 -6.04 -7.47 -12.49
C GLN A 86 -4.57 -7.70 -12.80
N TRP A 87 -3.75 -7.60 -11.77
CA TRP A 87 -2.33 -7.90 -11.89
C TRP A 87 -2.11 -9.41 -11.93
N THR A 88 -1.10 -9.82 -12.68
CA THR A 88 -0.60 -11.20 -12.59
C THR A 88 0.10 -11.40 -11.24
N ARG A 89 0.35 -12.67 -10.87
CA ARG A 89 1.15 -12.96 -9.67
C ARG A 89 2.56 -12.39 -9.81
N GLU A 90 3.12 -12.52 -11.00
CA GLU A 90 4.46 -12.08 -11.36
C GLU A 90 4.58 -10.56 -11.22
N ASP A 91 3.60 -9.81 -11.71
CA ASP A 91 3.56 -8.35 -11.56
C ASP A 91 3.41 -7.93 -10.10
N ASP A 92 2.54 -8.58 -9.31
CA ASP A 92 2.39 -8.27 -7.88
C ASP A 92 3.69 -8.51 -7.10
N LEU A 93 4.44 -9.56 -7.42
CA LEU A 93 5.72 -9.85 -6.79
C LEU A 93 6.82 -8.89 -7.27
N HIS A 94 6.85 -8.55 -8.56
CA HIS A 94 7.88 -7.69 -9.13
C HIS A 94 7.72 -6.22 -8.70
N PHE A 95 6.49 -5.72 -8.67
CA PHE A 95 6.15 -4.32 -8.36
C PHE A 95 5.59 -4.14 -6.94
N SER A 96 5.90 -5.07 -6.04
CA SER A 96 5.41 -5.03 -4.66
C SER A 96 6.07 -3.94 -3.82
N TYR A 97 5.44 -3.63 -2.69
CA TYR A 97 6.04 -2.84 -1.61
C TYR A 97 6.64 -3.80 -0.59
N PHE A 98 7.92 -4.12 -0.76
CA PHE A 98 8.58 -5.13 0.05
C PHE A 98 8.77 -4.71 1.51
N HIS A 99 8.81 -5.71 2.40
CA HIS A 99 9.12 -5.49 3.80
C HIS A 99 10.51 -4.87 3.99
N THR A 100 10.58 -3.90 4.89
CA THR A 100 11.81 -3.20 5.26
C THR A 100 12.84 -4.20 5.76
N VAL A 101 14.08 -4.06 5.28
CA VAL A 101 15.22 -4.76 5.87
C VAL A 101 15.81 -3.87 6.94
N SER A 102 15.95 -4.40 8.14
CA SER A 102 16.61 -3.73 9.26
C SER A 102 17.86 -4.48 9.70
N VAL A 103 18.78 -3.74 10.31
CA VAL A 103 19.92 -4.29 11.03
C VAL A 103 19.69 -4.01 12.50
N GLU A 104 19.64 -5.08 13.29
CA GLU A 104 19.43 -5.02 14.73
C GLU A 104 20.68 -5.51 15.46
N ARG A 105 21.20 -4.70 16.39
CA ARG A 105 22.23 -5.13 17.34
C ARG A 105 21.62 -5.12 18.73
N LEU A 106 21.46 -6.31 19.31
CA LEU A 106 21.02 -6.51 20.68
C LEU A 106 22.19 -7.02 21.54
N GLN A 107 22.37 -6.43 22.71
CA GLN A 107 23.25 -6.92 23.77
C GLN A 107 22.44 -6.96 25.06
N ALA A 108 22.57 -8.03 25.86
CA ALA A 108 21.85 -8.17 27.12
C ALA A 108 22.80 -8.70 28.22
N VAL A 109 22.48 -8.35 29.47
CA VAL A 109 23.09 -8.91 30.68
C VAL A 109 22.02 -9.72 31.39
N LEU A 110 22.32 -10.98 31.70
CA LEU A 110 21.44 -11.84 32.48
C LEU A 110 21.91 -11.90 33.94
N GLY A 111 20.97 -11.94 34.86
CA GLY A 111 21.20 -12.16 36.28
C GLY A 111 21.48 -13.63 36.61
N ALA A 112 21.77 -13.92 37.87
CA ALA A 112 21.98 -15.29 38.36
C ALA A 112 20.69 -16.14 38.33
N ASP A 113 19.54 -15.50 38.20
CA ASP A 113 18.22 -16.10 37.97
C ASP A 113 17.91 -16.32 36.48
N GLU A 114 18.90 -16.12 35.59
CA GLU A 114 18.79 -16.17 34.12
C GLU A 114 17.83 -15.12 33.52
N LEU A 115 17.40 -14.13 34.30
CA LEU A 115 16.52 -13.07 33.84
C LEU A 115 17.31 -11.85 33.30
N PRO A 116 16.79 -11.12 32.31
CA PRO A 116 17.44 -9.90 31.82
C PRO A 116 17.53 -8.81 32.90
N GLN A 117 18.73 -8.31 33.18
CA GLN A 117 18.96 -7.17 34.08
C GLN A 117 19.17 -5.85 33.33
N ALA A 118 19.78 -5.93 32.14
CA ALA A 118 20.00 -4.78 31.27
C ALA A 118 20.03 -5.22 29.82
N TRP A 119 19.69 -4.32 28.90
CA TRP A 119 19.85 -4.54 27.48
C TRP A 119 20.16 -3.24 26.74
N LEU A 120 20.88 -3.38 25.62
CA LEU A 120 21.16 -2.33 24.65
C LEU A 120 20.66 -2.81 23.30
N HIS A 121 19.82 -2.00 22.67
CA HIS A 121 19.30 -2.24 21.33
C HIS A 121 19.67 -1.07 20.42
N ARG A 122 20.33 -1.36 19.31
CA ARG A 122 20.58 -0.42 18.22
C ARG A 122 19.91 -0.96 16.96
N SER A 123 19.02 -0.18 16.38
CA SER A 123 18.33 -0.51 15.14
C SER A 123 18.72 0.47 14.04
N VAL A 124 18.82 -0.02 12.81
CA VAL A 124 18.87 0.80 11.60
C VAL A 124 17.91 0.20 10.59
N ALA A 125 16.93 0.98 10.15
CA ALA A 125 15.96 0.62 9.14
C ALA A 125 15.59 1.86 8.31
N PRO A 126 15.26 1.70 7.01
CA PRO A 126 14.58 2.75 6.26
C PRO A 126 13.28 3.19 6.94
N SER A 127 13.05 4.50 6.97
CA SER A 127 11.81 5.07 7.50
C SER A 127 10.60 4.61 6.67
N ILE A 128 9.45 4.42 7.32
CA ILE A 128 8.20 4.14 6.59
C ILE A 128 7.83 5.30 5.66
N THR A 129 8.18 6.53 6.03
CA THR A 129 7.92 7.72 5.22
C THR A 129 8.70 7.71 3.91
N ALA A 130 9.82 6.98 3.84
CA ALA A 130 10.60 6.82 2.61
C ALA A 130 9.78 6.18 1.48
N LEU A 131 8.77 5.36 1.80
CA LEU A 131 7.84 4.81 0.80
C LEU A 131 6.96 5.86 0.12
N PHE A 132 6.85 7.06 0.70
CA PHE A 132 6.03 8.15 0.21
C PHE A 132 6.86 9.41 -0.11
N GLY A 133 8.17 9.37 0.17
CA GLY A 133 9.11 10.45 -0.06
C GLY A 133 9.71 10.42 -1.48
N PRO A 134 10.52 11.42 -1.82
CA PRO A 134 11.16 11.51 -3.14
C PRO A 134 12.24 10.43 -3.36
N ASP A 135 12.83 9.92 -2.26
CA ASP A 135 13.85 8.88 -2.30
C ASP A 135 13.86 8.03 -1.02
N SER A 136 14.68 6.98 -1.02
CA SER A 136 14.82 6.01 0.08
C SER A 136 15.55 6.54 1.32
N LYS A 137 16.13 7.75 1.25
CA LYS A 137 16.80 8.41 2.37
C LYS A 137 15.87 9.35 3.12
N HIS A 138 14.65 9.56 2.64
CA HIS A 138 13.66 10.39 3.30
C HIS A 138 13.30 9.81 4.69
N GLN A 139 13.57 10.59 5.74
CA GLN A 139 13.31 10.23 7.13
C GLN A 139 12.08 10.94 7.67
N GLY A 140 11.27 10.24 8.45
CA GLY A 140 10.17 10.83 9.19
C GLY A 140 10.71 11.61 10.39
N ALA A 141 10.01 12.64 10.84
CA ALA A 141 10.48 13.45 11.98
C ALA A 141 10.64 12.66 13.30
N PHE A 142 10.07 11.45 13.38
CA PHE A 142 10.09 10.57 14.55
C PHE A 142 10.90 9.28 14.34
N GLU A 143 11.61 9.14 13.20
CA GLU A 143 12.38 7.94 12.80
C GLU A 143 13.83 8.27 12.44
#